data_AF-A0A1G8TP57-F1
#
_entry.id   AF-A0A1G8TP57-F1
#
_cell.length_a   1.000
_cell.length_b   1.000
_cell.length_c   1.000
_cell.angle_alpha   90.00
_cell.angle_beta   90.00
_cell.angle_gamma   90.00
#
_symmetry.space_group_name_H-M   'P 1'
#
loop_
_entity.id
_entity.type
_entity.pdbx_description
1 polymer ?
#
loop_
_entity_poly.entity_id
_entity_poly.type
_entity_poly.pdbx_seq_one_letter_code
_entity_poly.pdbx_strand_id
1 'polypeptide(L)' 'MEGLTIGWYGALAGLALAIILILRKLNPVYALFLGAIAGALIGGANLEQTVSVLVSGTQSVM' A
#
# COMPACT_ATOMS: atom_id res chain seq x y z
N MET A 1 13.87 15.98 9.42
CA MET A 1 13.14 15.43 8.27
C MET A 1 13.79 14.11 7.91
N GLU A 2 13.54 13.04 8.68
CA GLU A 2 13.93 11.71 8.23
C GLU A 2 13.01 11.36 7.06
N GLY A 3 13.59 11.32 5.85
CA GLY A 3 12.84 10.99 4.65
C GLY A 3 12.20 9.63 4.84
N LEU A 4 10.87 9.58 4.72
CA LEU A 4 10.10 8.36 4.67
C LEU A 4 10.61 7.56 3.46
N THR A 5 11.59 6.70 3.70
CA THR A 5 12.29 5.94 2.67
C THR A 5 11.53 4.64 2.49
N ILE A 6 10.39 4.74 1.81
CA ILE A 6 9.67 3.55 1.36
C ILE A 6 10.51 2.96 0.23
N GLY A 7 11.04 1.76 0.46
CA GLY A 7 11.72 1.00 -0.57
C GLY A 7 10.78 0.80 -1.76
N TRP A 8 11.20 1.23 -2.95
CA TRP A 8 10.42 1.09 -4.19
C TRP A 8 10.03 -0.38 -4.47
N TYR A 9 10.86 -1.31 -4.00
CA TYR A 9 10.60 -2.75 -4.02
C TYR A 9 9.33 -3.15 -3.24
N GLY A 10 9.05 -2.49 -2.11
CA GLY A 10 7.86 -2.75 -1.30
C GLY A 10 6.58 -2.35 -2.01
N ALA A 11 6.59 -1.20 -2.70
CA ALA A 11 5.47 -0.77 -3.53
C ALA A 11 5.18 -1.76 -4.68
N LEU A 12 6.23 -2.25 -5.35
CA LEU A 12 6.08 -3.28 -6.39
C LEU A 12 5.54 -4.60 -5.85
N ALA A 13 6.02 -5.04 -4.68
CA ALA A 13 5.52 -6.24 -4.02
C ALA A 13 4.04 -6.10 -3.65
N GLY A 14 3.64 -4.95 -3.08
CA GLY A 14 2.25 -4.65 -2.75
C GLY A 14 1.34 -4.63 -3.97
N LEU A 15 1.80 -4.07 -5.09
CA LEU A 15 1.08 -4.07 -6.37
C LEU A 15 0.91 -5.49 -6.91
N ALA A 16 1.97 -6.31 -6.92
CA ALA A 16 1.88 -7.70 -7.35
C ALA A 16 0.87 -8.50 -6.49
N LEU A 17 0.90 -8.29 -5.17
CA LEU A 17 -0.02 -8.92 -4.23
C LEU A 17 -1.47 -8.49 -4.50
N ALA A 18 -1.72 -7.20 -4.72
CA ALA A 18 -3.04 -6.68 -5.08
C ALA A 18 -3.57 -7.33 -6.39
N ILE A 19 -2.74 -7.40 -7.43
CA ILE A 19 -3.11 -8.01 -8.72
C ILE A 19 -3.47 -9.49 -8.54
N ILE A 20 -2.67 -10.26 -7.79
CA ILE A 20 -2.95 -11.68 -7.51
C ILE A 20 -4.29 -11.84 -6.77
N LEU A 21 -4.58 -10.97 -5.80
CA LEU A 21 -5.85 -10.98 -5.06
C LEU A 21 -7.04 -10.64 -5.96
N ILE A 22 -6.91 -9.66 -6.86
CA ILE A 22 -7.95 -9.32 -7.85
C ILE A 22 -8.23 -10.52 -8.76
N LEU A 23 -7.18 -11.19 -9.25
CA LEU A 23 -7.33 -12.38 -10.09
C LEU A 23 -8.01 -13.56 -9.36
N ARG A 24 -7.90 -13.63 -8.03
CA ARG A 24 -8.65 -14.60 -7.19
C ARG A 24 -10.12 -14.21 -6.95
N LYS A 25 -10.69 -13.28 -7.72
CA LYS A 25 -12.07 -12.75 -7.56
C LYS A 25 -12.34 -12.04 -6.23
N LEU A 26 -11.31 -11.52 -5.55
CA LEU A 26 -11.55 -10.60 -4.43
C LEU A 26 -11.97 -9.22 -4.96
N ASN A 27 -12.78 -8.53 -4.17
CA ASN A 27 -13.27 -7.21 -4.57
C ASN A 27 -12.07 -6.25 -4.75
N PRO A 28 -11.94 -5.56 -5.90
CA PRO A 28 -10.73 -4.79 -6.23
C PRO A 28 -10.31 -3.78 -5.15
N VAL A 29 -11.28 -3.16 -4.49
CA VAL A 29 -11.03 -2.19 -3.40
C VAL A 29 -10.30 -2.84 -2.23
N TYR A 30 -10.76 -4.01 -1.76
CA TYR A 30 -10.12 -4.71 -0.64
C TYR A 30 -8.74 -5.25 -1.03
N ALA A 31 -8.60 -5.75 -2.26
CA ALA A 31 -7.32 -6.21 -2.78
C ALA A 31 -6.27 -5.09 -2.85
N LEU A 32 -6.67 -3.90 -3.33
CA LEU A 32 -5.82 -2.72 -3.38
C LEU A 32 -5.45 -2.20 -1.99
N PHE A 33 -6.42 -2.12 -1.08
CA PHE A 33 -6.16 -1.70 0.30
C PHE A 33 -5.17 -2.64 1.01
N LEU A 34 -5.39 -3.96 0.92
CA LEU A 34 -4.47 -4.94 1.49
C LEU A 34 -3.09 -4.88 0.85
N GLY A 35 -3.02 -4.76 -0.49
CA GLY A 35 -1.75 -4.66 -1.20
C GLY A 35 -0.98 -3.39 -0.84
N ALA A 36 -1.65 -2.26 -0.66
CA ALA A 36 -1.02 -1.01 -0.27
C ALA A 36 -0.50 -1.04 1.18
N ILE A 37 -1.28 -1.62 2.11
CA ILE A 37 -0.85 -1.82 3.50
C ILE A 37 0.36 -2.76 3.56
N ALA A 38 0.25 -3.93 2.90
CA ALA A 38 1.33 -4.90 2.86
C ALA A 38 2.58 -4.35 2.16
N GLY A 39 2.42 -3.63 1.05
CA GLY A 39 3.52 -3.03 0.30
C GLY A 39 4.23 -1.91 1.04
N ALA A 40 3.51 -1.09 1.79
CA ALA A 40 4.10 -0.05 2.64
C ALA A 40 4.91 -0.65 3.80
N LEU A 41 4.36 -1.68 4.46
CA LEU A 41 5.06 -2.40 5.53
C LEU A 41 6.32 -3.11 5.02
N ILE A 42 6.23 -3.81 3.88
CA ILE A 42 7.38 -4.46 3.24
C ILE A 42 8.41 -3.42 2.76
N GLY A 43 7.95 -2.24 2.36
CA GLY A 43 8.80 -1.11 1.97
C GLY A 43 9.50 -0.42 3.13
N GLY A 44 9.29 -0.85 4.38
CA GLY A 44 9.94 -0.28 5.56
C GLY A 44 9.18 0.87 6.22
N ALA A 45 7.92 1.12 5.84
CA ALA A 45 7.07 2.07 6.54
C ALA A 45 6.52 1.44 7.84
N ASN A 46 6.45 2.24 8.91
CA ASN A 46 5.77 1.82 10.13
C ASN A 46 4.24 1.83 9.93
N LEU A 47 3.50 1.18 10.84
CA LEU A 47 2.04 1.08 10.73
C LEU A 47 1.36 2.45 10.76
N GLU A 48 1.84 3.35 11.61
CA GLU A 48 1.35 4.74 11.70
C GLU A 48 1.62 5.54 10.40
N GLN A 49 2.82 5.40 9.84
CA GLN A 49 3.20 6.04 8.58
C GLN A 49 2.38 5.50 7.41
N THR A 50 2.16 4.18 7.37
CA THR A 50 1.34 3.51 6.35
C THR A 50 -0.09 4.04 6.35
N VAL A 51 -0.71 4.13 7.54
CA VAL A 51 -2.07 4.67 7.68
C VAL A 51 -2.10 6.15 7.30
N SER A 52 -1.12 6.95 7.75
CA SER A 52 -1.02 8.36 7.40
C SER A 52 -0.94 8.57 5.88
N VAL A 53 -0.07 7.81 5.18
CA VAL A 53 0.08 7.87 3.72
C VAL A 53 -1.19 7.46 3.00
N LEU A 54 -1.88 6.41 3.46
CA LEU A 54 -3.15 5.97 2.87
C LEU A 54 -4.24 7.02 3.04
N VAL A 55 -4.39 7.58 4.24
CA VAL A 55 -5.40 8.62 4.53
C VAL A 55 -5.10 9.89 3.72
N SER A 56 -3.84 10.37 3.71
CA SER A 56 -3.46 11.53 2.92
C SER A 56 -3.65 11.30 1.42
N GLY A 57 -3.36 10.08 0.94
CA GLY A 57 -3.55 9.70 -0.46
C GLY A 57 -5.03 9.69 -0.87
N THR A 58 -5.92 9.24 0.02
CA THR A 58 -7.37 9.30 -0.23
C THR A 58 -7.92 10.72 -0.20
N GLN A 59 -7.38 11.60 0.66
CA GLN A 59 -7.79 13.00 0.70
C GLN A 59 -7.48 13.73 -0.61
N SER A 60 -6.42 13.38 -1.33
CA SER A 60 -6.12 13.95 -2.64
C SER A 60 -7.11 13.58 -3.75
N VAL A 61 -7.99 12.61 -3.53
CA VAL A 61 -9.00 12.15 -4.50
C VAL A 61 -10.39 12.72 -4.19
N MET A 62 -10.59 13.29 -3.00
CA MET A 62 -11.85 13.88 -2.55
C MET A 62 -11.96 15.37 -2.88
#